data_AF-A0A6B3EB27-F1
#
_entry.id   AF-A0A6B3EB27-F1
#
_cell.length_a   1.000
_cell.length_b   1.000
_cell.length_c   1.000
_cell.angle_alpha   90.00
_cell.angle_beta   90.00
_cell.angle_gamma   90.00
#
_symmetry.space_group_name_H-M   'P 1'
#
loop_
_entity.id
_entity.type
_entity.pdbx_description
1 polymer ?
#
loop_
_entity_poly.entity_id
_entity_poly.type
_entity_poly.pdbx_seq_one_letter_code
_entity_poly.pdbx_strand_id
1 'polypeptide(L)' 'MDVISVIRTKRDRGELSEAQIDWVVDAYTRGVVAD' A
#
# COMPACT_ATOMS: atom_id res chain seq x y z
N MET A 1 6.44 4.59 -3.85
CA MET A 1 5.40 4.96 -2.87
C MET A 1 5.84 4.49 -1.51
N ASP A 2 5.36 5.11 -0.43
CA ASP A 2 5.64 4.69 0.94
C ASP A 2 4.46 3.88 1.48
N VAL A 3 4.75 2.76 2.15
CA VAL A 3 3.76 1.87 2.81
C VAL A 3 2.88 2.70 3.76
N ILE A 4 3.48 3.67 4.45
CA ILE A 4 2.78 4.49 5.45
C ILE A 4 1.65 5.29 4.79
N SER A 5 1.85 5.76 3.55
CA SER A 5 0.82 6.50 2.82
C SER A 5 -0.41 5.65 2.53
N VAL A 6 -0.22 4.39 2.12
CA VAL A 6 -1.30 3.43 1.85
C VAL A 6 -2.06 3.08 3.12
N ILE A 7 -1.33 2.83 4.22
CA ILE A 7 -1.91 2.53 5.53
C ILE A 7 -2.75 3.70 6.03
N ARG A 8 -2.23 4.93 5.97
CA ARG A 8 -2.98 6.13 6.39
C ARG A 8 -4.26 6.30 5.59
N THR A 9 -4.18 6.22 4.26
CA THR A 9 -5.35 6.38 3.39
C THR A 9 -6.43 5.36 3.74
N LYS A 10 -6.10 4.06 3.89
CA LYS A 10 -7.11 3.07 4.27
C LYS A 10 -7.60 3.18 5.71
N ARG A 11 -6.74 3.52 6.67
CA ARG A 11 -7.14 3.77 8.06
C ARG A 11 -8.19 4.86 8.15
N ASP A 12 -8.01 5.92 7.36
CA ASP A 12 -8.90 7.07 7.33
C ASP A 12 -10.13 6.84 6.42
N ARG A 13 -10.36 5.58 6.00
CA ARG A 13 -11.43 5.10 5.10
C ARG A 13 -11.40 5.74 3.71
N GLY A 14 -10.26 6.27 3.29
CA GLY A 14 -10.05 6.78 1.94
C GLY A 14 -10.00 5.67 0.89
N GLU A 15 -10.35 6.00 -0.34
CA GLU A 15 -10.14 5.11 -1.49
C GLU A 15 -8.66 5.10 -1.88
N LEU A 16 -8.17 3.91 -2.27
CA LEU A 16 -6.83 3.79 -2.81
C LEU A 16 -6.94 3.91 -4.33
N SER A 17 -5.98 4.58 -4.95
CA SER A 17 -5.84 4.54 -6.40
C SER A 17 -5.35 3.16 -6.86
N GLU A 18 -5.62 2.81 -8.11
CA GLU A 18 -5.11 1.58 -8.72
C GLU A 18 -3.58 1.45 -8.57
N ALA A 19 -2.84 2.55 -8.80
CA ALA A 19 -1.39 2.56 -8.63
C ALA A 19 -0.93 2.26 -7.18
N GLN A 20 -1.73 2.63 -6.17
CA GLN A 20 -1.44 2.27 -4.77
C GLN A 20 -1.69 0.79 -4.50
N ILE A 21 -2.73 0.23 -5.12
CA ILE A 21 -3.09 -1.19 -5.01
C ILE A 21 -2.02 -2.05 -5.67
N ASP A 22 -1.68 -1.76 -6.93
CA ASP A 22 -0.66 -2.49 -7.68
C ASP A 22 0.68 -2.48 -6.95
N TRP A 23 1.04 -1.34 -6.40
CA TRP A 23 2.28 -1.20 -5.63
C TRP A 23 2.28 -2.05 -4.35
N VAL A 24 1.19 -2.07 -3.57
CA VAL A 24 1.12 -2.90 -2.35
C VAL A 24 1.21 -4.38 -2.67
N VAL A 25 0.55 -4.82 -3.74
CA VAL A 25 0.55 -6.22 -4.18
C VAL A 25 1.97 -6.64 -4.60
N ASP A 26 2.65 -5.81 -5.38
CA ASP A 26 4.05 -6.04 -5.78
C ASP A 26 4.99 -6.07 -4.56
N ALA A 27 4.84 -5.11 -3.65
CA ALA A 27 5.68 -5.00 -2.46
C ALA A 27 5.49 -6.18 -1.49
N TYR A 28 4.26 -6.68 -1.32
CA TYR A 28 3.96 -7.87 -0.51
C TYR A 28 4.58 -9.13 -1.13
N THR A 29 4.48 -9.27 -2.45
CA THR A 29 5.04 -10.42 -3.19
C THR A 29 6.57 -10.44 -3.13
N ARG A 30 7.21 -9.27 -3.12
CA ARG A 30 8.67 -9.12 -3.04
C ARG A 30 9.23 -9.15 -1.62
N GLY A 31 8.38 -9.31 -0.60
CA GLY A 31 8.80 -9.33 0.81
C GLY A 31 9.26 -7.97 1.35
N VAL A 32 8.96 -6.86 0.66
CA VAL A 32 9.38 -5.50 1.05
C VAL A 32 8.54 -4.95 2.21
N VAL A 33 7.32 -5.48 2.39
CA VAL A 33 6.38 -5.06 3.45
C VAL A 33 6.45 -5.97 4.69
N ALA A 34 7.21 -7.06 4.62
CA ALA A 34 7.33 -8.03 5.70
C ALA A 34 8.48 -7.68 6.65
N ASP A 35 8.37 -6.54 7.35
CA ASP A 35 9.03 -6.27 8.64
C ASP A 35 8.28 -5.15 9.40
#